data_AF-A0A1K0G0L1-F1
#
_entry.id   AF-A0A1K0G0L1-F1
#
_cell.length_a   1.000
_cell.length_b   1.000
_cell.length_c   1.000
_cell.angle_alpha   90.00
_cell.angle_beta   90.00
_cell.angle_gamma   90.00
#
_symmetry.space_group_name_H-M   'P 1'
#
loop_
_entity.id
_entity.type
_entity.pdbx_description
1 polymer ?
#
loop_
_entity_poly.entity_id
_entity_poly.type
_entity_poly.pdbx_seq_one_letter_code
_entity_poly.pdbx_strand_id
1 'polypeptide(L)'
;MTAIRRMGLLNMLSLRLNAFDQSPDSINEEVLERKWRSWVDHESRMRLAWFVFLYDQLYGLYMDISPMVLYTEVTSPFPCDEQLWNARTAREWYSRLPTYQSQVMSKPSFVDVLRKLLDPPRHEEIPLRLNRLEAHILAVNLYRIRWDASKRSVLFDMEAFVHAEVTLGKKQVVDAASGTVAIDSAAENALQELLEAAPSAT
;
A
#
# COMPACT_ATOMS: atom_id res chain seq x y z
N MET A 1 -4.98 11.26 14.59
CA MET A 1 -5.64 10.83 13.32
C MET A 1 -6.47 11.92 12.65
N THR A 2 -7.28 12.71 13.36
CA THR A 2 -8.08 13.80 12.74
C THR A 2 -7.25 14.84 11.98
N ALA A 3 -6.05 15.18 12.46
CA ALA A 3 -5.13 16.10 11.79
C ALA A 3 -4.68 15.59 10.41
N ILE A 4 -4.41 14.30 10.27
CA ILE A 4 -3.95 13.67 9.01
C ILE A 4 -5.02 13.75 7.93
N ARG A 5 -6.28 13.48 8.29
CA ARG A 5 -7.43 13.66 7.38
C ARG A 5 -7.61 15.12 6.98
N ARG A 6 -7.53 16.04 7.95
CA ARG A 6 -7.66 17.49 7.69
C ARG A 6 -6.53 18.06 6.84
N MET A 7 -5.33 17.50 6.95
CA MET A 7 -4.17 17.90 6.16
C MET A 7 -4.10 17.19 4.80
N GLY A 8 -5.06 16.32 4.48
CA GLY A 8 -5.12 15.60 3.20
C GLY A 8 -3.99 14.59 2.99
N LEU A 9 -3.31 14.17 4.06
CA LEU A 9 -2.10 13.36 3.95
C LEU A 9 -2.38 11.92 3.47
N LEU A 10 -3.61 11.43 3.59
CA LEU A 10 -4.01 10.11 3.06
C LEU A 10 -4.35 10.13 1.55
N ASN A 11 -4.52 11.32 0.98
CA ASN A 11 -4.97 11.54 -0.39
C ASN A 11 -4.03 12.49 -1.14
N MET A 12 -2.72 12.28 -0.97
CA MET A 12 -1.72 13.07 -1.67
C MET A 12 -1.66 12.65 -3.15
N LEU A 13 -1.45 13.63 -4.02
CA LEU A 13 -1.24 13.39 -5.44
C LEU A 13 0.25 13.24 -5.73
N SER A 14 0.59 12.38 -6.69
CA SER A 14 1.97 12.26 -7.18
C SER A 14 2.43 13.61 -7.71
N LEU A 15 3.60 14.07 -7.26
CA LEU A 15 4.18 15.30 -7.80
C LEU A 15 4.61 15.06 -9.26
N ARG A 16 3.84 15.62 -10.20
CA ARG A 16 4.22 15.71 -11.61
C ARG A 16 5.38 16.70 -11.71
N LEU A 17 6.60 16.16 -11.65
CA LEU A 17 7.77 16.92 -12.04
C LEU A 17 7.68 17.06 -13.56
N ASN A 18 7.50 18.29 -14.08
CA ASN A 18 7.56 18.50 -15.52
C ASN A 18 8.90 17.93 -16.01
N ALA A 19 8.85 16.97 -16.94
CA ALA A 19 10.03 16.45 -17.59
C ALA A 19 10.78 17.65 -18.17
N PHE A 20 11.98 17.89 -17.67
CA PHE A 20 12.83 18.91 -18.25
C PHE A 20 13.34 18.32 -19.55
N ASP A 21 12.86 18.82 -20.68
CA ASP A 21 13.41 18.51 -22.02
C ASP A 21 14.88 19.00 -22.19
N GLN A 22 15.49 19.47 -21.11
CA GLN A 22 16.84 20.03 -21.05
C GLN A 22 17.84 18.95 -20.65
N SER A 23 18.96 18.90 -21.37
CA SER A 23 20.12 18.08 -21.00
C SER A 23 20.52 18.39 -19.54
N PRO A 24 20.88 17.38 -18.73
CA PRO A 24 21.35 17.58 -17.35
C PRO A 24 22.48 18.61 -17.20
N ASP A 25 23.25 18.84 -18.27
CA ASP A 25 24.38 19.78 -18.29
C ASP A 25 23.95 21.23 -18.57
N SER A 26 22.72 21.43 -19.03
CA SER A 26 22.17 22.73 -19.43
C SER A 26 21.27 23.38 -18.38
N ILE A 27 20.96 22.64 -17.30
CA ILE A 27 20.05 23.10 -16.25
C ILE A 27 20.82 23.97 -15.25
N ASN A 28 20.25 25.11 -14.91
CA ASN A 28 20.76 25.95 -13.82
C ASN A 28 20.74 25.16 -12.50
N GLU A 29 21.91 24.99 -11.88
CA GLU A 29 22.11 24.23 -10.64
C GLU A 29 21.22 24.75 -9.49
N GLU A 30 21.04 26.06 -9.34
CA GLU A 30 20.18 26.63 -8.29
C GLU A 30 18.70 26.25 -8.48
N VAL A 31 18.26 26.18 -9.74
CA VAL A 31 16.90 25.78 -10.10
C VAL A 31 16.71 24.28 -9.86
N LEU A 32 17.72 23.48 -10.20
CA LEU A 32 17.71 22.04 -9.97
C LEU A 32 17.64 21.71 -8.48
N GLU A 33 18.50 22.35 -7.68
CA GLU A 33 18.55 22.21 -6.24
C GLU A 33 17.21 22.59 -5.58
N ARG A 34 16.58 23.68 -6.02
CA ARG A 34 15.26 24.11 -5.52
C ARG A 34 14.18 23.07 -5.81
N LYS A 35 14.18 22.49 -7.02
CA LYS A 35 13.21 21.46 -7.41
C LYS A 35 13.41 20.16 -6.65
N TRP A 36 14.66 19.74 -6.49
CA TRP A 36 15.00 18.56 -5.71
C TRP A 36 14.54 18.73 -4.26
N ARG A 37 14.84 19.87 -3.62
CA ARG A 37 14.37 20.16 -2.24
C ARG A 37 12.85 20.16 -2.12
N SER A 38 12.15 20.75 -3.07
CA SER A 38 10.68 20.74 -3.11
C SER A 38 10.13 19.32 -3.23
N TRP A 39 10.75 18.50 -4.09
CA TRP A 39 10.40 17.08 -4.21
C TRP A 39 10.69 16.31 -2.92
N VAL A 40 11.83 16.54 -2.27
CA VAL A 40 12.18 15.91 -0.98
C VAL A 40 11.13 16.24 0.08
N ASP A 41 10.69 17.50 0.21
CA ASP A 41 9.64 17.86 1.18
C ASP A 41 8.32 17.14 0.87
N HIS A 42 7.93 17.07 -0.40
CA HIS A 42 6.72 16.36 -0.82
C HIS A 42 6.80 14.85 -0.52
N GLU A 43 7.88 14.20 -0.91
CA GLU A 43 8.11 12.77 -0.67
C GLU A 43 8.23 12.48 0.83
N SER A 44 8.83 13.37 1.62
CA SER A 44 8.90 13.25 3.08
C SER A 44 7.50 13.21 3.70
N ARG A 45 6.60 14.08 3.25
CA ARG A 45 5.20 14.08 3.70
C ARG A 45 4.50 12.79 3.28
N MET A 46 4.72 12.34 2.05
CA MET A 46 4.16 11.08 1.52
C MET A 46 4.58 9.88 2.36
N ARG A 47 5.87 9.72 2.62
CA ARG A 47 6.42 8.67 3.48
C ARG A 47 5.90 8.77 4.90
N LEU A 48 5.82 9.98 5.46
CA LEU A 48 5.23 10.20 6.78
C LEU A 48 3.77 9.73 6.85
N ALA A 49 2.96 10.04 5.84
CA ALA A 49 1.57 9.59 5.79
C ALA A 49 1.46 8.06 5.78
N TRP A 50 2.27 7.39 4.96
CA TRP A 50 2.37 5.93 4.94
C TRP A 50 2.82 5.34 6.27
N PHE A 51 3.81 5.95 6.93
CA PHE A 51 4.26 5.48 8.24
C PHE A 51 3.22 5.65 9.34
N VAL A 52 2.46 6.75 9.34
CA VAL A 52 1.36 6.89 10.31
C VAL A 52 0.25 5.90 10.02
N PHE A 53 -0.07 5.64 8.76
CA PHE A 53 -1.01 4.59 8.39
C PHE A 53 -0.55 3.21 8.86
N LEU A 54 0.71 2.83 8.58
CA LEU A 54 1.32 1.60 9.05
C LEU A 54 1.27 1.47 10.57
N TYR A 55 1.63 2.55 11.28
CA TYR A 55 1.59 2.59 12.74
C TYR A 55 0.16 2.35 13.25
N ASP A 56 -0.85 2.97 12.65
CA ASP A 56 -2.26 2.75 13.01
C ASP A 56 -2.69 1.29 12.81
N GLN A 57 -2.29 0.66 11.69
CA GLN A 57 -2.59 -0.75 11.43
C GLN A 57 -1.92 -1.68 12.46
N LEU A 58 -0.63 -1.48 12.71
CA LEU A 58 0.17 -2.29 13.64
C LEU A 58 -0.24 -2.07 15.10
N TYR A 59 -0.49 -0.83 15.50
CA TYR A 59 -0.95 -0.51 16.85
C TYR A 59 -2.32 -1.12 17.12
N GLY A 60 -3.23 -1.04 16.13
CA GLY A 60 -4.52 -1.71 16.22
C GLY A 60 -4.39 -3.23 16.36
N LEU A 61 -3.42 -3.85 15.67
CA LEU A 61 -3.14 -5.28 15.81
C LEU A 61 -2.66 -5.61 17.22
N TYR A 62 -1.69 -4.86 17.73
CA TYR A 62 -1.08 -5.11 19.03
C TYR A 62 -2.05 -4.89 20.20
N MET A 63 -2.89 -3.87 20.12
CA MET A 63 -3.85 -3.51 21.18
C MET A 63 -5.21 -4.18 21.02
N ASP A 64 -5.37 -5.03 20.00
CA ASP A 64 -6.62 -5.71 19.70
C ASP A 64 -7.81 -4.79 19.33
N ILE A 65 -7.52 -3.55 18.92
CA ILE A 65 -8.53 -2.54 18.57
C ILE A 65 -8.68 -2.35 17.05
N SER A 66 -9.81 -1.77 16.65
CA SER A 66 -10.03 -1.35 15.27
C SER A 66 -9.08 -0.21 14.89
N PRO A 67 -8.49 -0.24 13.68
CA PRO A 67 -7.63 0.84 13.20
C PRO A 67 -8.48 2.09 13.01
N MET A 68 -7.88 3.26 13.25
CA MET A 68 -8.57 4.53 13.06
C MET A 68 -8.62 4.96 11.60
N VAL A 69 -7.79 4.40 10.72
CA VAL A 69 -7.76 4.63 9.27
C VAL A 69 -7.97 3.32 8.54
N LEU A 70 -8.95 3.30 7.65
CA LEU A 70 -9.22 2.18 6.77
C LEU A 70 -8.29 2.24 5.56
N TYR A 71 -7.87 1.08 5.07
CA TYR A 71 -7.04 1.00 3.85
C TYR A 71 -7.74 1.61 2.62
N THR A 72 -9.08 1.64 2.59
CA THR A 72 -9.87 2.27 1.52
C THR A 72 -9.85 3.80 1.55
N GLU A 73 -9.45 4.41 2.67
CA GLU A 73 -9.30 5.87 2.79
C GLU A 73 -7.97 6.36 2.22
N VAL A 74 -7.03 5.46 1.92
CA VAL A 74 -5.71 5.80 1.40
C VAL A 74 -5.76 5.80 -0.12
N THR A 75 -5.72 6.99 -0.72
CA THR A 75 -5.61 7.17 -2.17
C THR A 75 -4.25 7.71 -2.62
N SER A 76 -3.37 8.01 -1.66
CA SER A 76 -1.97 8.39 -1.93
C SER A 76 -1.27 7.32 -2.79
N PRO A 77 -0.41 7.74 -3.74
CA PRO A 77 0.45 6.81 -4.45
C PRO A 77 1.44 6.16 -3.48
N PHE A 78 2.00 5.03 -3.89
CA PHE A 78 3.11 4.43 -3.17
C PHE A 78 4.32 5.39 -3.09
N PRO A 79 5.10 5.32 -2.00
CA PRO A 79 6.33 6.10 -1.87
C PRO A 79 7.34 5.67 -2.94
N CYS A 80 8.22 6.59 -3.32
CA CYS A 80 9.23 6.32 -4.33
C CYS A 80 10.22 5.22 -3.88
N ASP A 81 10.90 4.61 -4.86
CA ASP A 81 11.95 3.63 -4.60
C ASP A 81 13.12 4.24 -3.80
N GLU A 82 13.75 3.40 -2.98
CA GLU A 82 14.89 3.79 -2.15
C GLU A 82 16.07 4.35 -2.96
N GLN A 83 16.28 3.91 -4.20
CA GLN A 83 17.31 4.46 -5.06
C GLN A 83 17.06 5.94 -5.38
N LEU A 84 15.82 6.36 -5.61
CA LEU A 84 15.52 7.77 -5.87
C LEU A 84 15.57 8.58 -4.57
N TRP A 85 15.03 8.04 -3.48
CA TRP A 85 15.04 8.68 -2.16
C TRP A 85 16.45 8.96 -1.65
N ASN A 86 17.37 8.01 -1.81
CA ASN A 86 18.74 8.10 -1.31
C ASN A 86 19.70 8.85 -2.25
N ALA A 87 19.20 9.52 -3.30
CA ALA A 87 20.03 10.40 -4.10
C ALA A 87 20.67 11.49 -3.21
N ARG A 88 21.99 11.67 -3.30
CA ARG A 88 22.75 12.58 -2.42
C ARG A 88 22.87 13.99 -2.98
N THR A 89 22.55 14.15 -4.26
CA THR A 89 22.66 15.42 -4.97
C THR A 89 21.46 15.62 -5.89
N ALA A 90 21.15 16.88 -6.18
CA ALA A 90 20.14 17.28 -7.15
C ALA A 90 20.39 16.64 -8.54
N ARG A 91 21.66 16.52 -8.95
CA ARG A 91 22.04 15.90 -10.23
C ARG A 91 21.81 14.39 -10.26
N GLU A 92 22.16 13.70 -9.18
CA GLU A 92 21.90 12.26 -9.04
C GLU A 92 20.39 11.97 -9.05
N TRP A 93 19.61 12.74 -8.29
CA TRP A 93 18.15 12.68 -8.31
C TRP A 93 17.59 12.89 -9.71
N TYR A 94 18.07 13.93 -10.41
CA TYR A 94 17.65 14.25 -11.76
C TYR A 94 17.94 13.13 -12.76
N SER A 95 19.11 12.50 -12.67
CA SER A 95 19.49 11.38 -13.54
C SER A 95 18.59 10.14 -13.37
N ARG A 96 18.00 9.96 -12.18
CA ARG A 96 17.10 8.83 -11.85
C ARG A 96 15.62 9.13 -12.13
N LEU A 97 15.29 10.40 -12.34
CA LEU A 97 13.91 10.86 -12.47
C LEU A 97 13.15 10.26 -13.67
N PRO A 98 13.73 10.08 -14.86
CA PRO A 98 13.02 9.47 -16.00
C PRO A 98 12.53 8.05 -15.70
N THR A 99 13.39 7.24 -15.08
CA THR A 99 13.04 5.87 -14.67
C THR A 99 11.89 5.89 -13.67
N TYR A 100 11.94 6.77 -12.67
CA TYR A 100 10.86 6.94 -11.70
C TYR A 100 9.53 7.35 -12.34
N GLN A 101 9.55 8.33 -13.24
CA GLN A 101 8.32 8.80 -13.90
C GLN A 101 7.64 7.68 -14.71
N SER A 102 8.43 6.87 -15.42
CA SER A 102 7.90 5.71 -16.16
C SER A 102 7.23 4.68 -15.23
N GLN A 103 7.81 4.46 -14.05
CA GLN A 103 7.27 3.55 -13.04
C GLN A 103 5.98 4.11 -12.43
N VAL A 104 5.97 5.37 -11.99
CA VAL A 104 4.79 5.99 -11.35
C VAL A 104 3.59 6.01 -12.30
N MET A 105 3.80 6.29 -13.58
CA MET A 105 2.70 6.37 -14.56
C MET A 105 2.07 5.01 -14.87
N SER A 106 2.80 3.92 -14.66
CA SER A 106 2.32 2.55 -14.92
C SER A 106 1.88 1.84 -13.65
N LYS A 107 2.09 2.43 -12.47
CA LYS A 107 1.87 1.74 -11.20
C LYS A 107 0.39 1.76 -10.79
N PRO A 108 -0.21 0.59 -10.50
CA PRO A 108 -1.56 0.52 -9.93
C PRO A 108 -1.62 1.19 -8.54
N SER A 109 -2.82 1.65 -8.16
CA SER A 109 -3.02 2.22 -6.82
C SER A 109 -2.85 1.15 -5.74
N PHE A 110 -2.60 1.58 -4.50
CA PHE A 110 -2.49 0.68 -3.35
C PHE A 110 -3.70 -0.26 -3.22
N VAL A 111 -4.90 0.29 -3.34
CA VAL A 111 -6.14 -0.51 -3.23
C VAL A 111 -6.26 -1.48 -4.40
N ASP A 112 -5.84 -1.10 -5.61
CA ASP A 112 -5.87 -2.00 -6.76
C ASP A 112 -4.87 -3.15 -6.61
N VAL A 113 -3.68 -2.87 -6.07
CA VAL A 113 -2.71 -3.93 -5.75
C VAL A 113 -3.25 -4.86 -4.68
N LEU A 114 -3.81 -4.33 -3.59
CA LEU A 114 -4.43 -5.16 -2.56
C LEU A 114 -5.56 -6.04 -3.11
N ARG A 115 -6.44 -5.49 -3.95
CA ARG A 115 -7.52 -6.26 -4.59
C ARG A 115 -6.97 -7.38 -5.46
N LYS A 116 -5.97 -7.08 -6.30
CA LYS A 116 -5.33 -8.08 -7.16
C LYS A 116 -4.62 -9.18 -6.34
N LEU A 117 -4.05 -8.84 -5.20
CA LEU A 117 -3.43 -9.82 -4.30
C LEU A 117 -4.46 -10.69 -3.57
N LEU A 118 -5.60 -10.12 -3.19
CA LEU A 118 -6.69 -10.86 -2.52
C LEU A 118 -7.56 -11.68 -3.48
N ASP A 119 -7.60 -11.32 -4.76
CA ASP A 119 -8.32 -12.05 -5.81
C ASP A 119 -7.47 -12.06 -7.09
N PRO A 120 -6.45 -12.94 -7.13
CA PRO A 120 -5.53 -12.98 -8.26
C PRO A 120 -6.27 -13.40 -9.53
N PRO A 121 -6.14 -12.64 -10.64
CA PRO A 121 -6.77 -13.00 -11.91
C PRO A 121 -6.28 -14.38 -12.37
N ARG A 122 -7.22 -15.25 -12.74
CA ARG A 122 -6.90 -16.59 -13.24
C ARG A 122 -6.03 -16.46 -14.49
N HIS A 123 -4.78 -16.93 -14.42
CA HIS A 123 -3.81 -17.02 -15.52
C HIS A 123 -3.03 -15.74 -15.90
N GLU A 124 -2.98 -14.72 -15.04
CA GLU A 124 -2.07 -13.58 -15.24
C GLU A 124 -1.07 -13.52 -14.08
N GLU A 125 0.21 -13.78 -14.36
CA GLU A 125 1.28 -13.45 -13.41
C GLU A 125 1.18 -11.94 -13.16
N ILE A 126 0.94 -11.52 -11.92
CA ILE A 126 0.90 -10.10 -11.60
C ILE A 126 2.36 -9.65 -11.55
N PRO A 127 2.88 -8.85 -12.51
CA PRO A 127 4.26 -8.40 -12.45
C PRO A 127 4.33 -7.24 -11.45
N LEU A 128 4.22 -7.56 -10.16
CA LEU A 128 4.30 -6.60 -9.07
C LEU A 128 5.77 -6.22 -8.86
N ARG A 129 6.23 -5.21 -9.59
CA ARG A 129 7.50 -4.54 -9.28
C ARG A 129 7.31 -3.69 -8.02
N LEU A 130 7.49 -4.33 -6.87
CA LEU A 130 7.39 -3.71 -5.56
C LEU A 130 8.78 -3.41 -5.01
N ASN A 131 8.94 -2.20 -4.46
CA ASN A 131 10.10 -1.89 -3.62
C ASN A 131 9.86 -2.42 -2.20
N ARG A 132 10.92 -2.41 -1.37
CA ARG A 132 10.87 -2.94 0.00
C ARG A 132 9.79 -2.27 0.87
N LEU A 133 9.63 -0.95 0.75
CA LEU A 133 8.67 -0.21 1.57
C LEU A 133 7.23 -0.53 1.14
N GLU A 134 6.98 -0.63 -0.16
CA GLU A 134 5.68 -1.02 -0.71
C GLU A 134 5.30 -2.45 -0.30
N ALA A 135 6.24 -3.40 -0.40
CA ALA A 135 6.05 -4.76 0.05
C ALA A 135 5.70 -4.81 1.55
N HIS A 136 6.38 -3.99 2.37
CA HIS A 136 6.07 -3.88 3.79
C HIS A 136 4.66 -3.31 4.06
N ILE A 137 4.28 -2.24 3.34
CA ILE A 137 2.93 -1.65 3.41
C ILE A 137 1.87 -2.71 3.09
N LEU A 138 2.05 -3.46 2.00
CA LEU A 138 1.13 -4.49 1.57
C LEU A 138 1.06 -5.65 2.57
N ALA A 139 2.21 -6.15 3.05
CA ALA A 139 2.28 -7.24 4.00
C ALA A 139 1.56 -6.91 5.32
N VAL A 140 1.78 -5.71 5.88
CA VAL A 140 1.08 -5.26 7.10
C VAL A 140 -0.43 -5.24 6.89
N ASN A 141 -0.90 -4.77 5.72
CA ASN A 141 -2.33 -4.68 5.43
C ASN A 141 -2.96 -6.05 5.17
N LEU A 142 -2.29 -6.94 4.44
CA LEU A 142 -2.74 -8.31 4.25
C LEU A 142 -2.83 -9.05 5.59
N TYR A 143 -1.79 -8.92 6.43
CA TYR A 143 -1.81 -9.48 7.77
C TYR A 143 -2.95 -8.91 8.62
N ARG A 144 -3.22 -7.61 8.51
CA ARG A 144 -4.36 -6.98 9.20
C ARG A 144 -5.70 -7.55 8.74
N ILE A 145 -5.92 -7.65 7.43
CA ILE A 145 -7.15 -8.20 6.84
C ILE A 145 -7.35 -9.64 7.34
N ARG A 146 -6.30 -10.44 7.32
CA ARG A 146 -6.28 -11.82 7.82
C ARG A 146 -6.62 -11.90 9.31
N TRP A 147 -6.01 -11.06 10.13
CA TRP A 147 -6.29 -10.99 11.56
C TRP A 147 -7.77 -10.65 11.85
N ASP A 148 -8.32 -9.66 11.15
CA ASP A 148 -9.71 -9.27 11.31
C ASP A 148 -10.68 -10.36 10.79
N ALA A 149 -10.33 -11.08 9.72
CA ALA A 149 -11.08 -12.22 9.21
C ALA A 149 -11.08 -13.40 10.21
N SER A 150 -9.90 -13.75 10.75
CA SER A 150 -9.74 -14.81 11.75
C SER A 150 -10.54 -14.51 13.02
N LYS A 151 -10.48 -13.28 13.54
CA LYS A 151 -11.33 -12.86 14.68
C LYS A 151 -12.81 -13.06 14.41
N ARG A 152 -13.28 -12.69 13.21
CA ARG A 152 -14.68 -12.86 12.82
C ARG A 152 -15.04 -14.34 12.78
N SER A 153 -14.21 -15.20 12.18
CA SER A 153 -14.41 -16.66 12.21
C SER A 153 -14.52 -17.16 13.65
N VAL A 154 -13.55 -16.87 14.53
CA VAL A 154 -13.57 -17.33 15.93
C VAL A 154 -14.82 -16.87 16.69
N LEU A 155 -15.22 -15.61 16.54
CA LEU A 155 -16.38 -15.06 17.24
C LEU A 155 -17.72 -15.57 16.67
N PHE A 156 -17.78 -15.88 15.38
CA PHE A 156 -19.01 -16.18 14.68
C PHE A 156 -19.19 -17.66 14.29
N ASP A 157 -18.17 -18.51 14.46
CA ASP A 157 -18.20 -19.93 14.09
C ASP A 157 -19.12 -20.80 14.98
N MET A 158 -19.52 -20.35 16.17
CA MET A 158 -20.41 -21.12 17.06
C MET A 158 -21.74 -20.42 17.37
N GLU A 159 -21.74 -19.12 17.68
CA GLU A 159 -22.98 -18.41 18.05
C GLU A 159 -23.70 -17.77 16.85
N ALA A 160 -22.97 -17.27 15.86
CA ALA A 160 -23.60 -16.69 14.66
C ALA A 160 -24.03 -17.74 13.63
N PHE A 161 -23.45 -18.94 13.61
CA PHE A 161 -24.05 -20.04 12.84
C PHE A 161 -25.48 -20.30 13.32
N VAL A 162 -25.70 -20.39 14.64
CA VAL A 162 -27.03 -20.62 15.23
C VAL A 162 -27.96 -19.41 15.02
N HIS A 163 -27.49 -18.18 15.29
CA HIS A 163 -28.34 -16.99 15.20
C HIS A 163 -28.60 -16.51 13.77
N ALA A 164 -27.60 -16.56 12.89
CA ALA A 164 -27.74 -16.14 11.49
C ALA A 164 -28.46 -17.22 10.67
N GLU A 165 -28.38 -18.50 11.02
CA GLU A 165 -29.20 -19.55 10.39
C GLU A 165 -30.69 -19.29 10.64
N VAL A 166 -31.03 -18.83 11.84
CA VAL A 166 -32.38 -18.41 12.23
C VAL A 166 -32.82 -17.12 11.52
N THR A 167 -31.88 -16.20 11.23
CA THR A 167 -32.22 -14.83 10.78
C THR A 167 -32.03 -14.58 9.27
N LEU A 168 -30.96 -15.07 8.66
CA LEU A 168 -30.62 -14.92 7.22
C LEU A 168 -30.91 -16.19 6.40
N GLY A 169 -31.21 -17.31 7.07
CA GLY A 169 -31.37 -18.62 6.43
C GLY A 169 -30.02 -19.25 6.06
N LYS A 170 -29.94 -20.59 6.19
CA LYS A 170 -28.70 -21.39 6.02
C LYS A 170 -27.80 -20.97 4.85
N LYS A 171 -28.38 -20.68 3.69
CA LYS A 171 -27.61 -20.45 2.46
C LYS A 171 -26.76 -19.17 2.52
N GLN A 172 -27.31 -18.07 3.01
CA GLN A 172 -26.58 -16.80 3.14
C GLN A 172 -25.50 -16.85 4.22
N VAL A 173 -25.71 -17.62 5.29
CA VAL A 173 -24.71 -17.83 6.35
C VAL A 173 -23.50 -18.58 5.81
N VAL A 174 -23.77 -19.66 5.05
CA VAL A 174 -22.73 -20.45 4.39
C VAL A 174 -21.96 -19.59 3.38
N ASP A 175 -22.64 -18.73 2.62
CA ASP A 175 -22.00 -17.81 1.67
C ASP A 175 -21.10 -16.76 2.37
N ALA A 176 -21.52 -16.20 3.52
CA ALA A 176 -20.74 -15.23 4.29
C ALA A 176 -19.53 -15.85 5.01
N ALA A 177 -19.70 -17.03 5.59
CA ALA A 177 -18.61 -17.80 6.19
C ALA A 177 -17.60 -18.24 5.11
N SER A 178 -18.09 -18.71 3.96
CA SER A 178 -17.27 -19.02 2.79
C SER A 178 -16.47 -17.81 2.31
N GLY A 179 -17.08 -16.61 2.28
CA GLY A 179 -16.38 -15.36 1.95
C GLY A 179 -15.26 -15.00 2.92
N THR A 180 -15.45 -15.22 4.22
CA THR A 180 -14.43 -14.92 5.24
C THR A 180 -13.23 -15.88 5.13
N VAL A 181 -13.50 -17.18 4.94
CA VAL A 181 -12.46 -18.21 4.74
C VAL A 181 -11.71 -18.00 3.42
N ALA A 182 -12.40 -17.58 2.36
CA ALA A 182 -11.78 -17.25 1.07
C ALA A 182 -10.83 -16.06 1.18
N ILE A 183 -11.22 -15.00 1.92
CA ILE A 183 -10.35 -13.82 2.13
C ILE A 183 -9.12 -14.18 2.97
N ASP A 184 -9.29 -15.00 4.01
CA ASP A 184 -8.19 -15.45 4.89
C ASP A 184 -7.13 -16.23 4.10
N SER A 185 -7.57 -17.25 3.34
CA SER A 185 -6.68 -18.06 2.48
C SER A 185 -6.03 -17.25 1.36
N ALA A 186 -6.75 -16.32 0.74
CA ALA A 186 -6.17 -15.44 -0.29
C ALA A 186 -5.10 -14.51 0.29
N ALA A 187 -5.33 -13.94 1.48
CA ALA A 187 -4.35 -13.11 2.16
C ALA A 187 -3.09 -13.91 2.56
N GLU A 188 -3.24 -15.16 2.97
CA GLU A 188 -2.12 -16.06 3.27
C GLU A 188 -1.27 -16.35 2.02
N ASN A 189 -1.91 -16.72 0.90
CA ASN A 189 -1.21 -16.96 -0.37
C ASN A 189 -0.45 -15.71 -0.84
N ALA A 190 -1.09 -14.53 -0.77
CA ALA A 190 -0.45 -13.27 -1.14
C ALA A 190 0.77 -12.93 -0.26
N LEU A 191 0.69 -13.20 1.05
CA LEU A 191 1.83 -13.03 1.95
C LEU A 191 2.97 -13.98 1.60
N GLN A 192 2.66 -15.22 1.26
CA GLN A 192 3.66 -16.20 0.86
C GLN A 192 4.34 -15.81 -0.46
N GLU A 193 3.59 -15.38 -1.46
CA GLU A 193 4.14 -14.86 -2.73
C GLU A 193 5.07 -13.66 -2.50
N LEU A 194 4.69 -12.73 -1.62
CA LEU A 194 5.54 -11.58 -1.28
C LEU A 194 6.86 -12.00 -0.60
N LEU A 195 6.83 -13.06 0.22
CA LEU A 195 8.03 -13.61 0.85
C LEU A 195 8.91 -14.35 -0.16
N GLU A 196 8.32 -15.12 -1.06
CA GLU A 196 9.02 -15.86 -2.11
C GLU A 196 9.64 -14.94 -3.18
N ALA A 197 9.08 -13.74 -3.38
CA ALA A 197 9.64 -12.70 -4.25
C ALA A 197 10.84 -11.95 -3.65
N ALA A 198 11.09 -12.07 -2.34
CA ALA A 198 12.16 -11.35 -1.64
C ALA A 198 13.62 -11.72 -1.98
N PRO A 199 14.00 -12.92 -2.50
CA PRO A 199 15.41 -13.27 -2.70
C PRO A 199 16.04 -12.71 -3.99
N SER A 200 15.34 -11.88 -4.77
CA SER A 200 15.89 -11.29 -6.02
C SER A 200 16.14 -9.77 -5.98
N ALA A 201 15.94 -9.11 -4.83
CA ALA A 201 16.21 -7.68 -4.65
C ALA A 201 17.47 -7.45 -3.78
N THR A 202 18.65 -7.69 -4.37
CA THR A 202 19.93 -7.11 -3.92
C THR A 202 20.37 -6.02 -4.88
#